data_AF-A0A4R6QA14-F1
#
_entry.id   AF-A0A4R6QA14-F1
#
_cell.length_a   1.000
_cell.length_b   1.000
_cell.length_c   1.000
_cell.angle_alpha   90.00
_cell.angle_beta   90.00
_cell.angle_gamma   90.00
#
_symmetry.space_group_name_H-M   'P 1'
#
loop_
_entity.id
_entity.type
_entity.pdbx_description
1 polymer ?
#
loop_
_entity_poly.entity_id
_entity_poly.type
_entity_poly.pdbx_seq_one_letter_code
_entity_poly.pdbx_strand_id
1 'polypeptide(L)'
;MKKTHLLLVVLLATLCSSCYSYKIYPKQYRKLENKQPKRSAYIENDTLKKELKILAYSELFEIVSDSTTADLKIKLYPLEKSLVCGQPLTASMLTIGQLPVYLKDQYTYRFDEKENGKVTERKLELKIAQRVWFWDMFTFDKNFEKKSGKAVLGEYQTVVK
;
A
#
# COMPACT_ATOMS: atom_id res chain seq x y z
N MET A 1 -15.53 -17.60 -34.22
CA MET A 1 -14.33 -17.97 -33.43
C MET A 1 -14.63 -19.22 -32.61
N LYS A 2 -13.86 -20.31 -32.75
CA LYS A 2 -14.05 -21.54 -31.95
C LYS A 2 -13.86 -21.25 -30.46
N LYS A 3 -14.61 -21.92 -29.57
CA LYS A 3 -14.53 -21.79 -28.10
C LYS A 3 -13.09 -21.88 -27.57
N THR A 4 -12.23 -22.65 -28.24
CA THR A 4 -10.79 -22.80 -27.95
C THR A 4 -10.00 -21.51 -28.13
N HIS A 5 -10.26 -20.71 -29.16
CA HIS A 5 -9.57 -19.43 -29.37
C HIS A 5 -10.00 -18.37 -28.35
N LEU A 6 -11.27 -18.37 -27.93
CA LEU A 6 -11.76 -17.49 -26.87
C LEU A 6 -11.06 -17.80 -25.54
N LEU A 7 -10.93 -19.09 -25.21
CA LEU A 7 -10.24 -19.56 -24.00
C LEU A 7 -8.76 -19.15 -24.00
N LEU A 8 -8.09 -19.26 -25.14
CA LEU A 8 -6.68 -18.88 -25.31
C LEU A 8 -6.47 -17.37 -25.17
N VAL A 9 -7.36 -16.55 -25.72
CA VAL A 9 -7.33 -15.09 -25.58
C VAL A 9 -7.59 -14.66 -24.14
N VAL A 10 -8.54 -15.29 -23.44
CA VAL A 10 -8.80 -15.04 -22.01
C VAL A 10 -7.59 -15.42 -21.18
N LEU A 11 -6.99 -16.59 -21.42
CA LEU A 11 -5.80 -17.04 -20.71
C LEU A 11 -4.63 -16.06 -20.91
N LEU A 12 -4.38 -15.64 -22.15
CA LEU A 12 -3.32 -14.70 -22.50
C LEU A 12 -3.56 -13.32 -21.84
N ALA A 13 -4.80 -12.82 -21.86
CA ALA A 13 -5.17 -11.57 -21.20
C ALA A 13 -4.95 -11.64 -19.68
N THR A 14 -5.26 -12.77 -19.04
CA THR A 14 -5.02 -12.97 -17.60
C THR A 14 -3.55 -13.08 -17.24
N LEU A 15 -2.71 -13.61 -18.14
CA LEU A 15 -1.26 -13.68 -17.93
C LEU A 15 -0.61 -12.29 -18.05
N CYS A 16 -1.04 -11.48 -19.02
CA CYS A 16 -0.48 -10.14 -19.26
C CYS A 16 -0.78 -9.13 -18.15
N SER A 17 -1.90 -9.25 -17.42
CA SER A 17 -2.24 -8.36 -16.31
C SER A 17 -1.48 -8.67 -15.01
N SER A 18 -0.63 -9.71 -14.99
CA SER A 18 -0.01 -10.21 -13.77
C SER A 18 1.48 -9.84 -13.60
N CYS A 19 2.12 -9.18 -14.56
CA CYS A 19 3.58 -8.95 -14.57
C CYS A 19 4.05 -7.74 -13.74
N TYR A 20 3.40 -7.44 -12.61
CA TYR A 20 3.82 -6.36 -11.70
C TYR A 20 3.67 -6.71 -10.22
N SER A 21 4.50 -6.13 -9.36
CA SER A 21 4.46 -6.29 -7.90
C SER A 21 4.83 -4.98 -7.19
N TYR A 22 4.33 -4.74 -5.98
CA TYR A 22 4.75 -3.60 -5.15
C TYR A 22 5.88 -4.00 -4.20
N LYS A 23 6.90 -3.14 -4.11
CA LYS A 23 8.04 -3.31 -3.20
C LYS A 23 8.19 -2.08 -2.30
N ILE A 24 8.31 -2.35 -1.01
CA ILE A 24 8.54 -1.33 0.01
C ILE A 24 10.02 -0.94 0.01
N TYR A 25 10.29 0.35 0.09
CA TYR A 25 11.58 0.94 0.40
C TYR A 25 11.39 1.81 1.65
N PRO A 26 12.32 1.82 2.61
CA PRO A 26 13.52 0.99 2.77
C PRO A 26 13.25 -0.52 2.94
N LYS A 27 14.26 -1.37 2.68
CA LYS A 27 14.13 -2.83 2.83
C LYS A 27 13.79 -3.26 4.26
N GLN A 28 14.15 -2.46 5.25
CA GLN A 28 13.95 -2.72 6.68
C GLN A 28 12.45 -2.85 7.03
N TYR A 29 11.60 -2.00 6.43
CA TYR A 29 10.15 -2.02 6.69
C TYR A 29 9.46 -3.29 6.20
N ARG A 30 10.09 -4.09 5.33
CA ARG A 30 9.49 -5.32 4.79
C ARG A 30 9.27 -6.39 5.85
N LYS A 31 10.15 -6.43 6.87
CA LYS A 31 10.14 -7.40 7.97
C LYS A 31 9.76 -6.76 9.31
N LEU A 32 9.24 -5.54 9.28
CA LEU A 32 8.85 -4.84 10.48
C LEU A 32 7.56 -5.43 11.04
N GLU A 33 7.52 -5.55 12.37
CA GLU A 33 6.38 -6.02 13.14
C GLU A 33 6.10 -5.01 14.26
N ASN A 34 4.82 -4.79 14.56
CA ASN A 34 4.45 -3.92 15.65
C ASN A 34 4.60 -4.67 16.98
N LYS A 35 5.56 -4.25 17.81
CA LYS A 35 5.78 -4.81 19.15
C LYS A 35 5.10 -4.02 20.27
N GLN A 36 4.51 -2.86 19.93
CA GLN A 36 3.86 -1.99 20.90
C GLN A 36 2.41 -2.45 21.13
N PRO A 37 1.84 -2.24 22.33
CA PRO A 37 0.42 -2.46 22.56
C PRO A 37 -0.39 -1.54 21.64
N LYS A 38 -1.41 -2.12 20.99
CA LYS A 38 -2.27 -1.40 20.05
C LYS A 38 -3.29 -0.60 20.85
N ARG A 39 -3.42 0.69 20.55
CA ARG A 39 -4.49 1.54 21.08
C ARG A 39 -5.75 1.36 20.25
N SER A 40 -6.91 1.43 20.87
CA SER A 40 -8.18 1.38 20.17
C SER A 40 -8.45 2.70 19.44
N ALA A 41 -8.86 2.63 18.17
CA ALA A 41 -9.12 3.79 17.34
C ALA A 41 -10.46 3.69 16.62
N TYR A 42 -11.28 4.73 16.76
CA TYR A 42 -12.51 4.90 15.99
C TYR A 42 -12.25 5.73 14.73
N ILE A 43 -12.74 5.29 13.58
CA ILE A 43 -12.54 5.99 12.31
C ILE A 43 -13.72 6.92 12.05
N GLU A 44 -13.47 8.24 11.99
CA GLU A 44 -14.52 9.24 11.79
C GLU A 44 -15.11 9.21 10.37
N ASN A 45 -14.29 8.90 9.36
CA ASN A 45 -14.66 8.89 7.95
C ASN A 45 -14.24 7.57 7.28
N ASP A 46 -15.08 6.56 7.45
CA ASP A 46 -14.90 5.21 6.89
C ASP A 46 -15.11 5.12 5.36
N THR A 47 -15.47 6.24 4.72
CA THR A 47 -15.68 6.33 3.27
C THR A 47 -14.41 6.02 2.47
N LEU A 48 -13.23 6.30 3.05
CA LEU A 48 -11.92 6.07 2.44
C LEU A 48 -11.46 4.61 2.65
N LYS A 49 -12.12 3.68 1.97
CA LYS A 49 -11.92 2.23 2.14
C LYS A 49 -10.48 1.76 1.90
N LYS A 50 -9.74 2.41 0.98
CA LYS A 50 -8.37 2.02 0.65
C LYS A 50 -7.42 2.43 1.78
N GLU A 51 -7.52 3.67 2.22
CA GLU A 51 -6.75 4.26 3.31
C GLU A 51 -7.05 3.52 4.62
N LEU A 52 -8.32 3.21 4.88
CA LEU A 52 -8.73 2.40 6.02
C LEU A 52 -8.04 1.02 6.02
N LYS A 53 -7.99 0.34 4.86
CA LYS A 53 -7.27 -0.94 4.72
C LYS A 53 -5.77 -0.77 4.97
N ILE A 54 -5.16 0.31 4.47
CA ILE A 54 -3.75 0.62 4.71
C ILE A 54 -3.49 0.77 6.22
N LEU A 55 -4.34 1.52 6.92
CA LEU A 55 -4.26 1.68 8.37
C LEU A 55 -4.45 0.35 9.11
N ALA A 56 -5.42 -0.46 8.71
CA ALA A 56 -5.64 -1.77 9.31
C ALA A 56 -4.41 -2.69 9.15
N TYR A 57 -3.79 -2.69 7.95
CA TYR A 57 -2.58 -3.46 7.68
C TYR A 57 -1.32 -2.90 8.33
N SER A 58 -1.33 -1.65 8.82
CA SER A 58 -0.20 -1.11 9.57
C SER A 58 -0.13 -1.66 10.99
N GLU A 59 -1.24 -2.21 11.48
CA GLU A 59 -1.35 -2.77 12.82
C GLU A 59 -1.01 -1.76 13.93
N LEU A 60 -1.04 -0.46 13.65
CA LEU A 60 -0.77 0.60 14.63
C LEU A 60 -1.88 0.70 15.68
N PHE A 61 -3.12 0.47 15.26
CA PHE A 61 -4.31 0.64 16.07
C PHE A 61 -5.22 -0.58 15.96
N GLU A 62 -6.01 -0.82 16.99
CA GLU A 62 -7.15 -1.71 16.95
C GLU A 62 -8.39 -0.91 16.51
N ILE A 63 -8.90 -1.19 15.32
CA ILE A 63 -10.00 -0.42 14.75
C ILE A 63 -11.31 -0.87 15.38
N VAL A 64 -11.98 0.03 16.09
CA VAL A 64 -13.27 -0.23 16.75
C VAL A 64 -14.41 0.51 16.04
N SER A 65 -15.60 -0.09 16.06
CA SER A 65 -16.80 0.48 15.42
C SER A 65 -17.57 1.44 16.33
N ASP A 66 -17.31 1.41 17.64
CA ASP A 66 -17.95 2.31 18.62
C ASP A 66 -16.96 3.39 19.04
N SER A 67 -17.40 4.64 18.94
CA SER A 67 -16.59 5.81 19.32
C SER A 67 -16.45 6.01 20.84
N THR A 68 -17.33 5.40 21.65
CA THR A 68 -17.33 5.53 23.11
C THR A 68 -16.30 4.62 23.78
N THR A 69 -15.93 3.52 23.13
CA THR A 69 -14.95 2.55 23.62
C THR A 69 -13.55 2.79 23.08
N ALA A 70 -13.36 3.83 22.25
CA ALA A 70 -12.11 4.10 21.56
C ALA A 70 -11.20 5.05 22.37
N ASP A 71 -9.90 4.72 22.45
CA ASP A 71 -8.89 5.56 23.10
C ASP A 71 -8.64 6.86 22.33
N LEU A 72 -8.81 6.83 21.00
CA LEU A 72 -8.63 7.97 20.12
C LEU A 72 -9.52 7.89 18.88
N LYS A 73 -9.72 9.04 18.23
CA LYS A 73 -10.44 9.13 16.95
C LYS A 73 -9.45 9.43 15.82
N ILE A 74 -9.61 8.75 14.69
CA ILE A 74 -8.77 8.94 13.52
C ILE A 74 -9.62 9.51 12.39
N LYS A 75 -9.12 10.59 11.78
CA LYS A 75 -9.64 11.12 10.53
C LYS A 75 -8.67 10.84 9.40
N LEU A 76 -9.10 10.11 8.40
CA LEU A 76 -8.30 9.72 7.23
C LEU A 76 -8.35 10.81 6.15
N TYR A 77 -7.26 10.98 5.39
CA TYR A 77 -7.22 11.82 4.19
C TYR A 77 -6.90 10.98 2.96
N PRO A 78 -7.36 11.38 1.75
CA PRO A 78 -7.08 10.65 0.53
C PRO A 78 -5.57 10.44 0.32
N LEU A 79 -5.18 9.25 -0.15
CA LEU A 79 -3.79 8.96 -0.49
C LEU A 79 -3.33 9.82 -1.67
N GLU A 80 -2.37 10.70 -1.42
CA GLU A 80 -1.77 11.52 -2.47
C GLU A 80 -0.68 10.71 -3.19
N LYS A 81 -0.66 10.79 -4.52
CA LYS A 81 0.32 10.11 -5.36
C LYS A 81 1.07 11.14 -6.20
N SER A 82 2.39 11.24 -6.02
CA SER A 82 3.24 11.89 -7.01
C SER A 82 3.73 10.85 -8.01
N LEU A 83 3.37 11.05 -9.27
CA LEU A 83 3.82 10.20 -10.36
C LEU A 83 5.24 10.61 -10.74
N VAL A 84 6.20 9.69 -10.61
CA VAL A 84 7.51 9.87 -11.21
C VAL A 84 7.39 9.39 -12.66
N CYS A 85 7.46 10.33 -13.61
CA CYS A 85 7.35 10.04 -15.04
C CYS A 85 8.45 9.05 -15.48
N GLY A 86 8.02 7.93 -16.07
CA GLY A 86 8.89 6.94 -16.71
C GLY A 86 8.04 6.00 -17.55
N GLN A 87 8.60 5.42 -18.61
CA GLN A 87 7.91 4.44 -19.46
C GLN A 87 8.41 3.03 -19.09
N PRO A 88 7.84 2.37 -18.07
CA PRO A 88 8.30 1.06 -17.60
C PRO A 88 8.04 -0.03 -18.64
N LEU A 89 6.97 0.14 -19.41
CA LEU A 89 6.57 -0.79 -20.46
C LEU A 89 7.63 -0.84 -21.58
N THR A 90 8.18 0.30 -22.01
CA THR A 90 9.20 0.33 -23.07
C THR A 90 10.50 -0.34 -22.61
N ALA A 91 10.96 -0.06 -21.39
CA ALA A 91 12.13 -0.73 -20.82
C ALA A 91 11.92 -2.24 -20.63
N SER A 92 10.72 -2.66 -20.23
CA SER A 92 10.37 -4.08 -20.11
C SER A 92 10.33 -4.78 -21.48
N MET A 93 9.88 -4.09 -22.53
CA MET A 93 9.85 -4.64 -23.89
C MET A 93 11.27 -4.83 -24.45
N LEU A 94 12.15 -3.85 -24.24
CA LEU A 94 13.56 -3.93 -24.66
C LEU A 94 14.26 -5.16 -24.06
N THR A 95 13.93 -5.49 -22.82
CA THR A 95 14.55 -6.59 -22.06
C THR A 95 13.75 -7.88 -22.09
N ILE A 96 12.65 -7.93 -22.85
CA ILE A 96 11.70 -9.06 -22.89
C ILE A 96 11.29 -9.47 -21.46
N GLY A 97 11.14 -8.48 -20.58
CA GLY A 97 10.79 -8.63 -19.17
C GLY A 97 11.80 -9.41 -18.31
N GLN A 98 13.00 -9.72 -18.81
CA GLN A 98 14.03 -10.44 -18.05
C GLN A 98 14.63 -9.59 -16.93
N LEU A 99 14.70 -8.27 -17.12
CA LEU A 99 15.17 -7.33 -16.10
C LEU A 99 14.00 -6.64 -15.39
N PRO A 100 14.05 -6.53 -14.05
CA PRO A 100 13.01 -5.83 -13.29
C PRO A 100 13.14 -4.33 -13.48
N VAL A 101 12.04 -3.68 -13.87
CA VAL A 101 11.94 -2.22 -13.98
C VAL A 101 11.18 -1.69 -12.77
N TYR A 102 11.68 -0.65 -12.11
CA TYR A 102 11.09 -0.08 -10.90
C TYR A 102 10.57 1.34 -11.16
N LEU A 103 9.29 1.55 -10.85
CA LEU A 103 8.61 2.83 -10.79
C LEU A 103 8.57 3.30 -9.35
N LYS A 104 9.38 4.30 -9.02
CA LYS A 104 9.44 4.86 -7.67
C LYS A 104 8.37 5.93 -7.49
N ASP A 105 7.11 5.54 -7.56
CA ASP A 105 6.02 6.43 -7.16
C ASP A 105 6.24 6.85 -5.70
N GLN A 106 5.97 8.11 -5.38
CA GLN A 106 5.94 8.55 -3.99
C GLN A 106 4.47 8.69 -3.59
N TYR A 107 4.13 8.11 -2.45
CA TYR A 107 2.79 8.19 -1.90
C TYR A 107 2.86 8.94 -0.58
N THR A 108 1.96 9.89 -0.38
CA THR A 108 1.84 10.61 0.88
C THR A 108 0.56 10.14 1.57
N TYR A 109 0.73 9.55 2.74
CA TYR A 109 -0.35 9.05 3.57
C TYR A 109 -0.57 9.99 4.75
N ARG A 110 -1.80 10.47 4.92
CA ARG A 110 -2.12 11.44 5.96
C ARG A 110 -3.35 11.02 6.77
N PHE A 111 -3.27 11.22 8.07
CA PHE A 111 -4.38 11.05 9.00
C PHE A 111 -4.20 11.95 10.23
N ASP A 112 -5.29 12.35 10.85
CA ASP A 112 -5.27 13.07 12.13
C ASP A 112 -5.59 12.11 13.27
N GLU A 113 -4.79 12.18 14.34
CA GLU A 113 -5.08 11.56 15.63
C GLU A 113 -5.73 12.59 16.54
N LYS A 114 -6.95 12.31 17.00
CA LYS A 114 -7.67 13.16 17.95
C LYS A 114 -7.77 12.45 19.28
N GLU A 115 -7.14 13.04 20.29
CA GLU A 115 -7.12 12.54 21.66
C GLU A 115 -7.32 13.71 22.63
N ASN A 116 -8.32 13.61 23.52
CA ASN A 116 -8.58 14.60 24.57
C ASN A 116 -8.64 16.06 24.07
N GLY A 117 -9.24 16.28 22.90
CA GLY A 117 -9.37 17.60 22.26
C GLY A 117 -8.10 18.11 21.56
N LYS A 118 -6.98 17.38 21.63
CA LYS A 118 -5.78 17.67 20.83
C LYS A 118 -5.84 16.93 19.50
N VAL A 119 -5.47 17.63 18.44
CA VAL A 119 -5.39 17.07 17.08
C VAL A 119 -3.92 17.01 16.69
N THR A 120 -3.42 15.82 16.36
CA THR A 120 -2.07 15.60 15.87
C THR A 120 -2.14 15.13 14.42
N GLU A 121 -1.73 15.97 13.49
CA GLU A 121 -1.64 15.60 12.08
C GLU A 121 -0.42 14.69 11.87
N ARG A 122 -0.64 13.52 11.25
CA ARG A 122 0.41 12.59 10.85
C ARG A 122 0.50 12.59 9.33
N LYS A 123 1.63 13.05 8.80
CA LYS A 123 1.96 13.00 7.37
C LYS A 123 3.15 12.07 7.17
N LEU A 124 2.93 10.98 6.45
CA LEU A 124 3.92 9.91 6.24
C LEU A 124 4.23 9.77 4.75
N GLU A 125 5.52 9.78 4.39
CA GLU A 125 5.97 9.56 3.02
C GLU A 125 6.25 8.08 2.77
N LEU A 126 5.34 7.41 2.07
CA LEU A 126 5.47 5.99 1.75
C LEU A 126 6.29 5.80 0.47
N LYS A 127 7.50 5.27 0.63
CA LYS A 127 8.39 4.93 -0.48
C LYS A 127 8.07 3.52 -1.01
N ILE A 128 7.05 3.42 -1.86
CA ILE A 128 6.60 2.15 -2.45
C ILE A 128 6.82 2.18 -3.95
N ALA A 129 7.63 1.26 -4.47
CA ALA A 129 7.87 1.16 -5.90
C ALA A 129 7.00 0.06 -6.53
N GLN A 130 6.37 0.37 -7.65
CA GLN A 130 5.81 -0.66 -8.53
C GLN A 130 6.95 -1.25 -9.37
N ARG A 131 7.14 -2.55 -9.28
CA ARG A 131 8.07 -3.31 -10.11
C ARG A 131 7.31 -3.97 -11.24
N VAL A 132 7.81 -3.84 -12.46
CA VAL A 132 7.35 -4.60 -13.62
C VAL A 132 8.45 -5.60 -13.97
N TRP A 133 8.12 -6.89 -13.97
CA TRP A 133 9.07 -7.97 -14.23
C TRP A 133 8.32 -9.20 -14.73
N PHE A 134 8.86 -9.90 -15.73
CA PHE A 134 8.20 -11.09 -16.29
C PHE A 134 7.87 -12.12 -15.20
N TRP A 135 8.86 -12.40 -14.34
CA TRP A 135 8.73 -13.39 -13.26
C TRP A 135 7.77 -12.95 -12.13
N ASP A 136 7.32 -11.69 -12.12
CA ASP A 136 6.27 -11.26 -11.18
C ASP A 136 4.91 -11.91 -11.49
N MET A 137 4.73 -12.55 -12.66
CA MET A 137 3.56 -13.41 -12.91
C MET A 137 3.41 -14.51 -11.85
N PHE A 138 4.52 -15.01 -11.29
CA PHE A 138 4.55 -16.03 -10.24
C PHE A 138 4.58 -15.43 -8.82
N THR A 139 4.50 -14.11 -8.69
CA THR A 139 4.40 -13.45 -7.38
C THR A 139 2.92 -13.33 -6.98
N PHE A 140 2.55 -13.93 -5.86
CA PHE A 140 1.16 -13.92 -5.38
C PHE A 140 0.86 -12.76 -4.41
N ASP A 141 1.88 -12.20 -3.74
CA ASP A 141 1.72 -11.07 -2.80
C ASP A 141 1.93 -9.72 -3.51
N LYS A 142 0.89 -9.29 -4.24
CA LYS A 142 0.82 -8.03 -5.00
C LYS A 142 -0.07 -6.97 -4.34
N ASN A 143 -0.50 -7.17 -3.09
CA ASN A 143 -1.46 -6.30 -2.41
C ASN A 143 -0.81 -4.96 -2.01
N PHE A 144 -1.22 -3.87 -2.66
CA PHE A 144 -0.68 -2.53 -2.42
C PHE A 144 -0.96 -2.07 -0.99
N GLU A 145 -2.18 -2.28 -0.50
CA GLU A 145 -2.64 -1.84 0.81
C GLU A 145 -1.82 -2.50 1.93
N LYS A 146 -1.55 -3.80 1.80
CA LYS A 146 -0.71 -4.56 2.75
C LYS A 146 0.74 -4.05 2.76
N LYS A 147 1.32 -3.76 1.59
CA LYS A 147 2.67 -3.20 1.52
C LYS A 147 2.72 -1.78 2.09
N SER A 148 1.67 -1.00 1.84
CA SER A 148 1.53 0.36 2.35
C SER A 148 1.35 0.38 3.86
N GLY A 149 0.56 -0.53 4.43
CA GLY A 149 0.40 -0.64 5.89
C GLY A 149 1.74 -0.89 6.59
N LYS A 150 2.58 -1.79 6.06
CA LYS A 150 3.94 -1.99 6.57
C LYS A 150 4.83 -0.74 6.43
N ALA A 151 4.69 0.01 5.35
CA ALA A 151 5.41 1.27 5.17
C ALA A 151 4.94 2.33 6.18
N VAL A 152 3.63 2.44 6.42
CA VAL A 152 3.03 3.32 7.43
C VAL A 152 3.57 2.97 8.82
N LEU A 153 3.62 1.69 9.19
CA LEU A 153 4.20 1.26 10.46
C LEU A 153 5.67 1.70 10.61
N GLY A 154 6.46 1.53 9.56
CA GLY A 154 7.87 1.90 9.53
C GLY A 154 8.10 3.40 9.68
N GLU A 155 7.40 4.21 8.88
CA GLU A 155 7.51 5.67 8.91
C GLU A 155 6.96 6.24 10.24
N TYR A 156 5.86 5.69 10.76
CA TYR A 156 5.29 6.11 12.04
C TYR A 156 6.26 5.88 13.21
N GLN A 157 6.89 4.71 13.28
CA GLN A 157 7.88 4.40 14.32
C GLN A 157 9.15 5.26 14.21
N THR A 158 9.47 5.80 13.03
CA THR A 158 10.59 6.74 12.88
C THR A 158 10.23 8.18 13.25
N VAL A 159 8.96 8.59 13.07
CA VAL A 159 8.50 9.95 13.40
C VAL A 159 8.16 10.12 14.88
N VAL A 160 7.72 9.06 15.56
CA VAL A 160 7.27 9.11 16.97
C VAL A 160 8.40 8.79 17.97
N LYS A 161 9.57 8.33 17.50
CA LYS A 161 10.78 8.20 18.32
C LYS A 161 11.40 9.56 18.64
#